data_AF-A0ABD0P828-F1
#
_entry.id   AF-A0ABD0P828-F1
#
_cell.length_a   1.000
_cell.length_b   1.000
_cell.length_c   1.000
_cell.angle_alpha   90.00
_cell.angle_beta   90.00
_cell.angle_gamma   90.00
#
_symmetry.space_group_name_H-M   'P 1'
#
loop_
_entity.id
_entity.type
_entity.pdbx_description
1 polymer ?
#
loop_
_entity_poly.entity_id
_entity_poly.type
_entity_poly.pdbx_seq_one_letter_code
_entity_poly.pdbx_strand_id
1 'polypeptide(L)' 'VADLLSKTSRCTGGLRVREDQQRGFYVEGLRRVPCDSAVQVEQLMEQGTRTRTTAATHMNANSSRSHMLIIIQLKQ' A
#
# COMPACT_ATOMS: atom_id res chain seq x y z
N VAL A 1 -0.26 -8.86 -3.74
CA VAL A 1 -0.36 -7.62 -2.90
C VAL A 1 -0.56 -6.42 -3.81
N ALA A 2 -1.28 -5.37 -3.40
CA ALA A 2 -1.43 -4.15 -4.21
C ALA A 2 -0.71 -2.98 -3.53
N ASP A 3 -0.02 -2.16 -4.31
CA ASP A 3 0.60 -0.92 -3.82
C ASP A 3 -0.39 0.24 -3.92
N LEU A 4 -0.76 0.81 -2.77
CA LEU A 4 -1.72 1.90 -2.67
C LEU A 4 -1.10 3.29 -2.91
N LEU A 5 0.23 3.38 -3.00
CA LEU A 5 0.96 4.62 -3.30
C LEU A 5 1.37 4.70 -4.78
N SER A 6 1.13 3.65 -5.56
CA SER A 6 1.39 3.63 -7.01
C SER A 6 0.30 4.35 -7.80
N LYS A 7 0.72 5.29 -8.67
CA LYS A 7 -0.14 5.96 -9.65
C LYS A 7 -0.30 5.14 -10.95
N THR A 8 0.61 4.20 -11.21
CA THR A 8 0.65 3.43 -12.45
C THR A 8 -0.18 2.16 -12.30
N SER A 9 -0.95 1.86 -13.35
CA SER A 9 -1.73 0.65 -13.61
C SER A 9 -1.31 -0.55 -12.73
N ARG A 10 -2.27 -1.08 -11.97
CA ARG A 10 -2.08 -2.29 -11.15
C ARG A 10 -1.50 -3.37 -12.06
N CYS A 11 -0.27 -3.82 -11.79
CA CYS A 11 0.30 -4.95 -12.52
C CYS A 11 -0.69 -6.12 -12.43
N THR A 12 -1.01 -6.73 -13.56
CA THR A 12 -1.91 -7.89 -13.64
C THR A 12 -1.29 -9.01 -12.79
N GLY A 13 -1.82 -9.24 -11.59
CA GLY A 13 -1.27 -10.19 -10.60
C GLY A 13 -0.72 -9.58 -9.30
N GLY A 14 -0.58 -8.26 -9.22
CA GLY A 14 -0.10 -7.55 -8.02
C GLY A 14 1.39 -7.79 -7.71
N LEU A 15 1.87 -7.14 -6.65
CA LEU A 15 3.22 -7.31 -6.09
C LEU A 15 3.37 -8.67 -5.40
N ARG A 16 4.57 -9.23 -5.49
CA ARG A 16 4.97 -10.53 -4.92
C ARG A 16 5.55 -10.37 -3.51
N VAL A 17 5.25 -11.31 -2.64
CA VAL A 17 5.90 -11.43 -1.32
C VAL A 17 7.09 -12.35 -1.48
N ARG A 18 8.24 -11.96 -0.92
CA ARG A 18 9.48 -12.72 -0.91
C ARG A 18 10.05 -12.78 0.51
N GLU A 19 11.00 -13.67 0.72
CA GLU A 19 11.75 -13.83 1.96
C GLU A 19 13.24 -13.63 1.67
N ASP A 20 13.92 -12.92 2.57
CA ASP A 20 15.37 -12.76 2.57
C ASP A 20 15.90 -13.05 3.98
N GLN A 21 17.09 -13.66 4.06
CA GLN A 21 17.63 -14.16 5.33
C GLN A 21 17.95 -13.05 6.34
N GLN A 22 18.25 -11.83 5.88
CA GLN A 22 18.52 -10.69 6.76
C GLN A 22 17.29 -9.81 6.99
N ARG A 23 16.44 -9.64 5.97
CA ARG A 23 15.29 -8.72 5.99
C ARG A 23 13.98 -9.37 6.44
N GLY A 24 13.91 -10.70 6.43
CA GLY A 24 12.66 -11.45 6.61
C GLY A 24 11.72 -11.30 5.41
N PHE A 25 10.41 -11.44 5.63
CA PHE A 25 9.41 -11.27 4.58
C PHE A 25 9.29 -9.81 4.12
N TYR A 26 9.28 -9.59 2.81
CA TYR A 26 9.07 -8.28 2.21
C TYR A 26 8.26 -8.37 0.92
N VAL A 27 7.68 -7.24 0.51
CA VAL A 27 6.98 -7.11 -0.76
C VAL A 27 7.95 -6.55 -1.79
N GLU A 28 8.23 -7.33 -2.82
CA GLU A 28 9.10 -6.92 -3.92
C GLU A 28 8.43 -5.79 -4.73
N GLY A 29 9.18 -4.72 -5.00
CA GLY A 29 8.68 -3.56 -5.74
C GLY A 29 7.73 -2.65 -4.96
N LEU A 30 7.52 -2.87 -3.65
CA LEU A 30 6.70 -1.99 -2.82
C LEU A 30 7.34 -0.61 -2.69
N ARG A 31 6.58 0.43 -3.05
CA ARG A 31 7.04 1.82 -2.98
C ARG A 31 7.24 2.27 -1.54
N ARG A 32 8.31 3.04 -1.34
CA ARG A 32 8.60 3.76 -0.10
C ARG A 32 8.76 5.23 -0.45
N VAL A 33 8.02 6.08 0.23
CA VAL A 33 8.02 7.53 -0.01
C VAL A 33 8.69 8.18 1.20
N PRO A 34 9.81 8.91 1.03
CA PRO A 34 10.38 9.69 2.12
C PRO A 34 9.38 10.78 2.53
N CYS A 35 9.28 11.05 3.83
CA CYS A 35 8.37 12.03 4.39
C CYS A 35 9.13 12.87 5.41
N ASP A 36 9.00 14.19 5.31
CA ASP A 36 9.71 15.13 6.20
C ASP A 36 8.78 15.78 7.24
N SER A 37 7.48 15.46 7.20
CA SER A 37 6.49 15.99 8.13
C SER A 37 5.31 15.05 8.33
N ALA A 38 4.62 15.20 9.47
CA ALA A 38 3.38 14.47 9.75
C ALA A 38 2.30 14.74 8.70
N VAL A 39 2.23 15.98 8.19
CA VAL A 39 1.26 16.38 7.14
C VAL A 39 1.48 15.57 5.86
N GLN A 40 2.73 15.32 5.45
CA GLN A 40 3.01 14.48 4.28
C GLN A 40 2.57 13.03 4.49
N VAL A 41 2.75 12.50 5.71
CA VAL A 41 2.29 11.15 6.06
C VAL A 41 0.77 11.06 5.96
N GLU A 42 0.04 12.03 6.53
CA GLU A 42 -1.42 12.09 6.46
C GLU A 42 -1.94 12.15 5.01
N GLN A 43 -1.31 12.96 4.15
CA GLN A 43 -1.65 13.05 2.73
C GLN A 43 -1.47 11.70 2.00
N LEU A 44 -0.40 10.97 2.31
CA LEU A 44 -0.16 9.64 1.73
C LEU A 44 -1.14 8.60 2.25
N MET A 45 -1.53 8.66 3.53
CA MET A 45 -2.58 7.80 4.09
C MET A 45 -3.93 8.05 3.43
N GLU A 46 -4.28 9.32 3.19
CA GLU A 46 -5.50 9.69 2.49
C GLU A 46 -5.46 9.21 1.03
N GLN A 47 -4.33 9.41 0.33
CA GLN A 47 -4.14 8.87 -1.01
C GLN A 47 -4.32 7.35 -1.05
N GLY A 48 -3.73 6.61 -0.10
CA GLY A 48 -3.86 5.17 -0.02
C GLY A 48 -5.30 4.72 0.25
N THR A 49 -6.02 5.47 1.08
CA THR A 49 -7.45 5.26 1.35
C THR A 49 -8.30 5.49 0.10
N ARG A 50 -8.02 6.54 -0.68
CA ARG A 50 -8.69 6.80 -1.97
C ARG A 50 -8.34 5.73 -3.02
N THR A 51 -7.11 5.24 -3.04
CA THR A 51 -6.65 4.21 -3.97
C THR A 51 -7.25 2.84 -3.64
N ARG A 52 -7.50 2.57 -2.35
CA ARG A 52 -8.27 1.41 -1.89
C ARG A 52 -9.70 1.41 -2.44
N THR A 53 -10.22 2.57 -2.84
CA THR A 53 -11.51 2.68 -3.51
C THR A 53 -11.42 2.18 -4.96
N THR A 54 -11.79 0.91 -5.16
CA THR A 54 -12.67 0.38 -6.23
C THR A 54 -12.28 -1.04 -6.69
N ALA A 55 -12.92 -2.00 -6.02
CA ALA A 55 -13.73 -3.00 -6.71
C ALA A 55 -15.14 -2.95 -6.09
N ALA A 56 -15.80 -1.80 -6.18
CA ALA A 56 -17.23 -1.72 -5.90
C ALA A 56 -17.96 -2.38 -7.09
N THR A 57 -18.02 -3.71 -7.10
CA THR A 57 -19.17 -4.36 -7.71
C THR A 57 -20.40 -3.88 -6.94
N HIS A 58 -21.49 -3.61 -7.65
CA HIS A 58 -22.77 -2.98 -7.27
C HIS A 58 -23.52 -3.56 -6.04
N MET A 59 -22.83 -4.33 -5.19
CA MET A 59 -23.36 -5.11 -4.07
C MET A 59 -22.43 -5.16 -2.83
N ASN A 60 -21.25 -4.50 -2.82
CA ASN A 60 -20.38 -4.49 -1.62
C ASN A 60 -19.61 -3.16 -1.49
N ALA A 61 -20.29 -2.16 -0.94
CA ALA A 61 -19.71 -0.84 -0.63
C ALA A 61 -18.76 -0.85 0.58
N ASN A 62 -18.69 -1.94 1.35
CA ASN A 62 -17.85 -2.02 2.54
C ASN A 62 -16.68 -3.02 2.36
N SER A 63 -15.50 -2.49 2.60
CA SER A 63 -14.16 -3.06 2.42
C SER A 63 -13.77 -4.27 3.30
N SER A 64 -14.71 -5.11 3.72
CA SER A 64 -14.49 -6.21 4.68
C SER A 64 -13.59 -7.34 4.17
N ARG A 65 -13.38 -7.45 2.85
CA ARG A 65 -12.57 -8.50 2.22
C ARG A 65 -11.14 -8.07 1.86
N SER A 66 -10.78 -6.82 2.18
CA SER A 66 -9.46 -6.26 1.87
C SER A 66 -8.76 -5.74 3.13
N HIS A 67 -7.66 -6.38 3.50
CA HIS A 67 -6.76 -5.89 4.55
C HIS A 67 -5.85 -4.78 3.99
N MET A 68 -5.75 -3.67 4.71
CA MET A 68 -4.80 -2.58 4.41
C MET A 68 -3.71 -2.59 5.49
N LEU A 69 -2.45 -2.47 5.06
CA LEU A 69 -1.30 -2.27 5.94
C LEU A 69 -0.63 -0.95 5.58
N ILE A 70 -0.32 -0.16 6.60
CA ILE A 70 0.46 1.07 6.48
C ILE A 70 1.78 0.83 7.22
N ILE A 71 2.91 1.03 6.56
CA ILE A 71 4.24 0.79 7.13
C ILE A 71 4.97 2.12 7.20
N ILE A 72 5.26 2.58 8.42
CA ILE A 72 6.09 3.75 8.68
C ILE A 72 7.46 3.24 9.14
N GLN A 73 8.52 3.61 8.44
CA GLN A 73 9.89 3.27 8.82
C GLN A 73 10.61 4.54 9.29
N LEU A 74 10.91 4.59 10.59
CA LEU A 74 11.76 5.61 11.18
C LEU A 74 13.22 5.16 11.09
N LYS A 75 14.10 6.04 10.63
CA LYS A 75 15.56 5.85 10.64
C LYS A 75 16.15 6.99 11.46
N GLN A 76 17.05 6.66 12.37
CA GLN A 76 17.83 7.60 13.18
C GLN A 76 19.23 7.72 12.59
#